data_AF-A0A973I6C0-F1
#
_entry.id   AF-A0A973I6C0-F1
#
_cell.length_a   1.000
_cell.length_b   1.000
_cell.length_c   1.000
_cell.angle_alpha   90.00
_cell.angle_beta   90.00
_cell.angle_gamma   90.00
#
_symmetry.space_group_name_H-M   'P 1'
#
loop_
_entity.id
_entity.type
_entity.pdbx_description
1 polymer ?
#
loop_
_entity_poly.entity_id
_entity_poly.type
_entity_poly.pdbx_seq_one_letter_code
_entity_poly.pdbx_strand_id
1 'polypeptide(L)'
;MARKLGKRDFYVQSTAVDGYAATSNFTTDAFDLTDRSSPWVFYATGDFTTGNPLITLQVSDDGTNWFDYRQETVNVSIPVAIRKKDFLPKYLRVVFTSNQSDNTVTFKISFIND
;
A
#
# COMPACT_ATOMS: atom_id res chain seq x y z
N MET A 1 38.76 17.97 -2.63
CA MET A 1 37.56 18.70 -2.20
C MET A 1 36.34 17.81 -2.44
N ALA A 2 35.56 17.50 -1.41
CA ALA A 2 34.37 16.65 -1.56
C ALA A 2 33.24 17.46 -2.19
N ARG A 3 32.72 17.02 -3.34
CA ARG A 3 31.59 17.66 -4.02
C ARG A 3 30.33 17.31 -3.23
N LYS A 4 29.68 18.31 -2.61
CA LYS A 4 28.40 18.14 -1.92
C LYS A 4 27.36 17.71 -2.97
N LEU A 5 26.86 16.47 -2.88
CA LEU A 5 25.76 15.99 -3.71
C LEU A 5 24.52 16.86 -3.42
N GLY A 6 23.89 17.39 -4.47
CA GLY A 6 22.71 18.26 -4.34
C GLY A 6 21.57 17.55 -3.62
N LYS A 7 20.85 18.27 -2.76
CA LYS A 7 19.61 17.80 -2.14
C LYS A 7 18.58 17.63 -3.26
N ARG A 8 18.26 16.38 -3.65
CA ARG A 8 17.06 16.09 -4.45
C ARG A 8 15.87 16.10 -3.47
N ASP A 9 15.00 17.09 -3.63
CA ASP A 9 13.73 17.12 -2.92
C ASP A 9 12.78 16.16 -3.66
N PHE A 10 12.42 15.05 -3.02
CA PHE A 10 11.46 14.08 -3.56
C PHE A 10 10.05 14.60 -3.32
N TYR A 11 9.27 14.79 -4.38
CA TYR A 11 7.86 15.14 -4.27
C TYR A 11 7.01 13.87 -4.20
N VAL A 12 6.33 13.69 -3.07
CA VAL A 12 5.43 12.57 -2.84
C VAL A 12 4.00 13.05 -3.11
N GLN A 13 3.45 12.73 -4.28
CA GLN A 13 2.02 12.92 -4.53
C GLN A 13 1.28 11.72 -3.95
N SER A 14 0.63 11.93 -2.79
CA SER A 14 -0.24 10.95 -2.16
C SER A 14 -1.66 11.07 -2.73
N THR A 15 -2.18 10.02 -3.35
CA THR A 15 -3.63 9.92 -3.59
C THR A 15 -4.16 9.06 -2.45
N ALA A 16 -5.04 9.62 -1.62
CA ALA A 16 -5.65 8.82 -0.56
C ALA A 16 -6.44 7.68 -1.21
N VAL A 17 -6.13 6.47 -0.77
CA VAL A 17 -7.01 5.33 -1.00
C VAL A 17 -7.99 5.39 0.17
N ASP A 18 -9.28 5.28 -0.09
CA ASP A 18 -10.32 5.53 0.90
C ASP A 18 -10.13 4.75 2.22
N GLY A 19 -10.67 5.29 3.31
CA GLY A 19 -10.69 4.60 4.60
C GLY A 19 -11.74 3.49 4.60
N TYR A 20 -11.37 2.30 5.07
CA TYR A 20 -12.25 1.14 5.16
C TYR A 20 -12.50 0.76 6.62
N ALA A 21 -13.75 0.39 6.94
CA ALA A 21 -14.06 -0.21 8.23
C ALA A 21 -13.42 -1.62 8.29
N ALA A 22 -12.63 -1.89 9.32
CA ALA A 22 -11.96 -3.17 9.50
C ALA A 22 -12.86 -4.23 10.17
N THR A 23 -14.18 -4.01 10.20
CA THR A 23 -15.19 -4.90 10.81
C THR A 23 -15.48 -6.16 10.00
N SER A 24 -14.99 -6.23 8.75
CA SER A 24 -15.15 -7.37 7.86
C SER A 24 -14.00 -7.46 6.88
N ASN A 25 -13.84 -8.64 6.27
CA ASN A 25 -12.91 -8.81 5.16
C ASN A 25 -13.36 -7.95 3.98
N PHE A 26 -12.41 -7.35 3.28
CA PHE A 26 -12.69 -6.63 2.04
C PHE A 26 -11.51 -6.75 1.08
N THR A 27 -11.81 -6.50 -0.18
CA THR A 27 -10.82 -6.29 -1.23
C THR A 27 -11.09 -4.93 -1.82
N THR A 28 -10.06 -4.09 -1.92
CA THR A 28 -10.21 -2.78 -2.55
C THR A 28 -10.39 -2.95 -4.06
N ASP A 29 -10.93 -1.91 -4.69
CA ASP A 29 -10.79 -1.76 -6.13
C ASP A 29 -9.32 -1.70 -6.54
N ALA A 30 -9.06 -1.92 -7.83
CA ALA A 30 -7.74 -1.85 -8.40
C ALA A 30 -7.25 -0.39 -8.49
N PHE A 31 -6.05 -0.14 -8.00
CA PHE A 31 -5.28 1.05 -8.29
C PHE A 31 -4.61 0.87 -9.64
N ASP A 32 -4.99 1.73 -10.59
CA ASP A 32 -4.34 1.82 -11.89
C ASP A 32 -3.00 2.54 -11.76
N LEU A 33 -1.93 1.88 -12.21
CA LEU A 33 -0.56 2.36 -12.22
C LEU A 33 0.00 2.41 -13.66
N THR A 34 -0.82 2.15 -14.68
CA THR A 34 -0.40 2.06 -16.09
C THR A 34 0.17 3.36 -16.63
N ASP A 35 -0.32 4.50 -16.12
CA ASP A 35 0.13 5.84 -16.45
C ASP A 35 1.43 6.24 -15.70
N ARG A 36 1.94 5.38 -14.80
CA ARG A 36 2.97 5.74 -13.84
C ARG A 36 4.15 4.77 -13.88
N SER A 37 5.20 5.17 -14.59
CA SER A 37 6.54 4.54 -14.50
C SER A 37 7.33 4.93 -13.24
N SER A 38 6.66 5.49 -12.23
CA SER A 38 7.29 6.07 -11.05
C SER A 38 7.32 5.09 -9.88
N PRO A 39 8.38 5.12 -9.04
CA PRO A 39 8.42 4.36 -7.80
C PRO A 39 7.24 4.72 -6.90
N TRP A 40 6.73 3.74 -6.15
CA TRP A 40 5.58 3.93 -5.27
C TRP A 40 5.89 3.49 -3.84
N VAL A 41 5.12 4.07 -2.91
CA VAL A 41 5.07 3.70 -1.50
C VAL A 41 3.64 3.37 -1.14
N PHE A 42 3.41 2.14 -0.68
CA PHE A 42 2.16 1.75 -0.07
C PHE A 42 2.26 1.92 1.45
N TYR A 43 1.23 2.53 2.04
CA TYR A 43 1.12 2.73 3.47
C TYR A 43 -0.23 2.24 3.98
N ALA A 44 -0.23 1.53 5.10
CA ALA A 44 -1.44 1.15 5.83
C ALA A 44 -1.35 1.69 7.26
N THR A 45 -2.45 2.24 7.76
CA THR A 45 -2.66 2.63 9.16
C THR A 45 -3.94 2.06 9.70
N GLY A 46 -3.87 1.54 10.92
CA GLY A 46 -5.04 1.22 11.71
C GLY A 46 -4.64 1.11 13.17
N ASP A 47 -5.56 1.43 14.06
CA ASP A 47 -5.45 1.16 15.48
C ASP A 47 -6.16 -0.16 15.73
N PHE A 48 -5.40 -1.22 16.06
CA PHE A 48 -5.97 -2.55 16.35
C PHE A 48 -5.53 -2.90 17.76
N THR A 49 -6.48 -3.05 18.68
CA THR A 49 -6.19 -3.29 20.10
C THR A 49 -5.98 -4.77 20.43
N THR A 50 -6.48 -5.67 19.58
CA THR A 50 -6.36 -7.13 19.66
C THR A 50 -6.32 -7.73 18.24
N GLY A 51 -5.89 -8.98 18.08
CA GLY A 51 -5.88 -9.67 16.79
C GLY A 51 -4.66 -9.37 15.89
N ASN A 52 -4.54 -10.18 14.85
CA ASN A 52 -3.42 -10.21 13.90
C ASN A 52 -3.97 -10.08 12.47
N PRO A 53 -4.54 -8.93 12.05
CA PRO A 53 -5.10 -8.78 10.72
C PRO A 53 -4.06 -9.09 9.65
N LEU A 54 -4.55 -9.53 8.49
CA LEU A 54 -3.71 -9.85 7.35
C LEU A 54 -3.94 -8.82 6.25
N ILE A 55 -2.85 -8.24 5.76
CA ILE A 55 -2.86 -7.39 4.57
C ILE A 55 -2.07 -8.10 3.48
N THR A 56 -2.74 -8.39 2.38
CA THR A 56 -2.10 -8.93 1.18
C THR A 56 -2.17 -7.91 0.06
N LEU A 57 -1.01 -7.49 -0.44
CA LEU A 57 -0.90 -6.74 -1.69
C LEU A 57 -0.95 -7.72 -2.84
N GLN A 58 -1.92 -7.51 -3.72
CA GLN A 58 -2.04 -8.25 -4.96
C GLN A 58 -1.74 -7.36 -6.15
N VAL A 59 -1.09 -7.93 -7.15
CA VAL A 59 -0.68 -7.24 -8.38
C VAL A 59 -1.24 -7.94 -9.60
N SER A 60 -1.48 -7.18 -10.66
CA SER A 60 -1.98 -7.69 -11.92
C SER A 60 -1.41 -6.89 -13.10
N ASP A 61 -1.29 -7.54 -14.25
CA ASP A 61 -0.97 -6.89 -15.53
C ASP A 61 -2.24 -6.60 -16.37
N ASP A 62 -3.34 -7.30 -16.12
CA ASP A 62 -4.57 -7.24 -16.94
C ASP A 62 -5.82 -6.81 -16.16
N GLY A 63 -5.69 -6.61 -14.84
CA GLY A 63 -6.79 -6.25 -13.93
C GLY A 63 -7.71 -7.43 -13.59
N THR A 64 -7.47 -8.62 -14.13
CA THR A 64 -8.34 -9.80 -13.99
C THR A 64 -7.64 -10.94 -13.28
N ASN A 65 -6.39 -11.24 -13.65
CA ASN A 65 -5.55 -12.26 -13.02
C ASN A 65 -4.66 -11.61 -11.96
N TRP A 66 -4.80 -12.05 -10.72
CA TRP A 66 -4.16 -11.43 -9.55
C TRP A 66 -3.18 -12.39 -8.89
N PHE A 67 -2.03 -11.85 -8.49
CA PHE A 67 -0.98 -12.60 -7.80
C PHE A 67 -0.65 -11.94 -6.47
N ASP A 68 -0.43 -12.74 -5.43
CA ASP A 68 0.04 -12.26 -4.14
C ASP A 68 1.49 -11.79 -4.28
N TYR A 69 1.69 -10.48 -4.13
CA TYR A 69 3.01 -9.86 -4.19
C TYR A 69 3.69 -9.87 -2.81
N ARG A 70 2.94 -9.46 -1.78
CA ARG A 70 3.43 -9.38 -0.42
C ARG A 70 2.30 -9.54 0.56
N GLN A 71 2.58 -10.26 1.64
CA GLN A 71 1.65 -10.49 2.74
C GLN A 71 2.30 -10.05 4.04
N GLU A 72 1.58 -9.30 4.86
CA GLU A 72 2.04 -8.83 6.16
C GLU A 72 0.99 -9.15 7.22
N THR A 73 1.43 -9.88 8.25
CA THR A 73 0.65 -10.10 9.47
C THR A 73 1.05 -9.05 10.47
N VAL A 74 0.09 -8.35 11.05
CA VAL A 74 0.41 -7.17 11.86
C VAL A 74 -0.22 -7.28 13.24
N ASN A 75 0.59 -7.68 14.21
CA ASN A 75 0.16 -7.74 15.61
C ASN A 75 0.30 -6.34 16.22
N VAL A 76 -0.76 -5.55 16.09
CA VAL A 76 -1.03 -4.28 16.79
C VAL A 76 -0.15 -3.09 16.35
N SER A 77 -0.85 -2.01 15.95
CA SER A 77 -0.39 -0.78 15.28
C SER A 77 0.34 -1.01 13.96
N ILE A 78 -0.33 -0.70 12.84
CA ILE A 78 0.21 -0.92 11.50
C ILE A 78 0.79 0.40 10.98
N PRO A 79 2.12 0.56 10.96
CA PRO A 79 2.78 1.44 10.01
C PRO A 79 3.57 0.57 9.02
N VAL A 80 2.90 0.04 7.99
CA VAL A 80 3.57 -0.76 6.95
C VAL A 80 3.90 0.16 5.79
N ALA A 81 5.19 0.31 5.47
CA ALA A 81 5.65 1.01 4.27
C ALA A 81 6.33 0.04 3.31
N ILE A 82 5.75 -0.16 2.13
CA ILE A 82 6.34 -0.99 1.08
C ILE A 82 6.81 -0.07 -0.04
N ARG A 83 8.10 -0.13 -0.38
CA ARG A 83 8.73 0.70 -1.41
C ARG A 83 9.36 -0.16 -2.48
N LYS A 84 9.18 0.19 -3.75
CA LYS A 84 9.85 -0.53 -4.83
C LYS A 84 10.17 0.38 -6.01
N LYS A 85 11.43 0.31 -6.46
CA LYS A 85 11.98 1.12 -7.56
C LYS A 85 11.96 0.39 -8.90
N ASP A 86 12.19 -0.93 -8.88
CA ASP A 86 12.39 -1.73 -10.10
C ASP A 86 11.22 -2.69 -10.39
N PHE A 87 10.05 -2.45 -9.80
CA PHE A 87 8.85 -3.27 -10.00
C PHE A 87 7.63 -2.36 -10.13
N LEU A 88 7.04 -2.38 -11.33
CA LEU A 88 5.97 -1.49 -11.76
C LEU A 88 4.82 -2.37 -12.29
N PRO A 89 3.99 -2.96 -11.41
CA PRO A 89 2.79 -3.64 -11.87
C PRO A 89 1.83 -2.62 -12.48
N LYS A 90 1.01 -3.03 -13.45
CA LYS A 90 0.00 -2.14 -14.04
C LYS A 90 -1.17 -1.88 -13.08
N TYR A 91 -1.53 -2.88 -12.28
CA TYR A 91 -2.58 -2.78 -11.29
C TYR A 91 -2.12 -3.32 -9.94
N LEU A 92 -2.57 -2.66 -8.87
CA LEU A 92 -2.38 -3.07 -7.49
C LEU A 92 -3.73 -3.11 -6.79
N ARG A 93 -3.96 -4.03 -5.87
CA ARG A 93 -5.11 -3.98 -4.95
C ARG A 93 -4.72 -4.52 -3.58
N VAL A 94 -5.55 -4.23 -2.59
CA VAL A 94 -5.37 -4.69 -1.21
C VAL A 94 -6.45 -5.70 -0.88
N VAL A 95 -6.06 -6.87 -0.38
CA VAL A 95 -6.95 -7.83 0.27
C VAL A 95 -6.70 -7.73 1.76
N PHE A 96 -7.75 -7.39 2.50
CA PHE A 96 -7.73 -7.29 3.96
C PHE A 96 -8.56 -8.42 4.57
N THR A 97 -7.92 -9.21 5.43
CA THR A 97 -8.61 -10.19 6.25
C THR A 97 -8.68 -9.67 7.68
N SER A 98 -9.89 -9.28 8.07
CA SER A 98 -10.22 -8.91 9.44
C SER A 98 -10.16 -10.14 10.35
N ASN A 99 -9.79 -9.93 11.61
CA ASN A 99 -9.94 -10.95 12.65
C ASN A 99 -10.43 -10.38 13.98
N GLN A 100 -11.06 -9.21 13.93
CA GLN A 100 -11.68 -8.51 15.05
C GLN A 100 -12.83 -7.63 14.52
N SER A 101 -13.71 -7.23 15.44
CA SER A 101 -14.67 -6.15 15.24
C SER A 101 -14.13 -4.82 15.80
N ASP A 102 -14.58 -3.71 15.20
CA ASP A 102 -14.55 -2.35 15.76
C ASP A 102 -13.28 -1.49 15.64
N ASN A 103 -12.60 -1.51 14.49
CA ASN A 103 -11.55 -0.53 14.17
C ASN A 103 -11.63 -0.03 12.71
N THR A 104 -10.96 1.08 12.40
CA THR A 104 -10.83 1.61 11.03
C THR A 104 -9.42 1.39 10.51
N VAL A 105 -9.30 0.95 9.26
CA VAL A 105 -8.02 0.86 8.54
C VAL A 105 -8.05 1.83 7.37
N THR A 106 -6.95 2.55 7.16
CA THR A 106 -6.77 3.48 6.05
C THR A 106 -5.55 3.07 5.27
N PHE A 107 -5.68 2.97 3.95
CA PHE A 107 -4.56 2.72 3.06
C PHE A 107 -4.21 3.99 2.30
N LYS A 108 -2.96 4.12 1.89
CA LYS A 108 -2.49 5.25 1.08
C LYS A 108 -1.46 4.74 0.10
N ILE A 109 -1.58 5.15 -1.15
CA ILE A 109 -0.54 4.95 -2.15
C ILE A 109 0.01 6.32 -2.50
N SER A 110 1.33 6.42 -2.41
CA SER A 110 2.02 7.63 -2.80
C SER A 110 3.03 7.32 -3.88
N PHE A 111 3.04 8.14 -4.92
CA PHE A 111 3.99 8.04 -6.01
C PHE A 111 5.14 8.98 -5.72
N ILE A 112 6.35 8.47 -5.90
CA ILE A 112 7.59 9.23 -5.78
C ILE A 112 7.91 9.74 -7.18
N ASN A 113 7.72 11.03 -7.39
CA ASN A 113 8.18 11.70 -8.61
C ASN A 113 9.61 12.18 -8.38
N ASP A 114 10.47 11.92 -9.37
CA ASP A 114 11.88 12.34 -9.41
C ASP A 114 12.04 13.81 -9.84
#